data_AF-L8JFT5-F1
#
_entry.id   AF-L8JFT5-F1
#
_cell.length_a   1.000
_cell.length_b   1.000
_cell.length_c   1.000
_cell.angle_alpha   90.00
_cell.angle_beta   90.00
_cell.angle_gamma   90.00
#
_symmetry.space_group_name_H-M   'P 1'
#
loop_
_entity.id
_entity.type
_entity.pdbx_description
1 polymer ?
#
loop_
_entity_poly.entity_id
_entity_poly.type
_entity_poly.pdbx_seq_one_letter_code
_entity_poly.pdbx_strand_id
1 'polypeptide(L)'
;MNSTIQINELESMLIAIVVLFLGYFINSKVKVLRKYNIPEPIVGGLIVAVIITVLHQHGTDITFKLSLKNTLMQMFFATVGLAASFKLLAKGGSRVFLFLGVATLYIVIQNAVGVSLSTMLGLDPLLGLIVGSITLSGGHGTGAAWSQTFASDFGLQTLELSMAAATFGLIMGGIIGGPVAQRLINKFELKSEFGGGEHHHAAHPDLVTYSDHEEDRITAKNTIEVLFILLVCVAGASHVKELVDSLGINWLRIPDFVYALFIGVFITNVCETTKVYKVNTETVDALGTISLSLFLAMALMSLQLWELMELALPMLVILAVQTITLAIFAYFVTFRLMGKSYDAAVISGGHCGFGMGATPTAVMNMGSLVSRNGPSPQAFMVVPIVGAFFIDIANLVVLQTYISFIQ
;
A
#
# COMPACT_ATOMS: atom_id res chain seq x y z
N MET A 1 -38.87 -3.89 7.60
CA MET A 1 -38.09 -4.01 8.86
C MET A 1 -37.19 -5.20 8.67
N ASN A 2 -35.89 -4.96 8.57
CA ASN A 2 -34.95 -6.05 8.38
C ASN A 2 -34.69 -6.75 9.71
N SER A 3 -34.51 -8.06 9.67
CA SER A 3 -34.07 -8.83 10.84
C SER A 3 -32.55 -8.72 10.94
N THR A 4 -32.03 -8.17 12.03
CA THR A 4 -30.57 -8.04 12.24
C THR A 4 -30.02 -9.24 12.99
N ILE A 5 -29.06 -9.93 12.38
CA ILE A 5 -28.29 -11.01 12.99
C ILE A 5 -26.93 -10.46 13.42
N GLN A 6 -26.64 -10.50 14.72
CA GLN A 6 -25.33 -10.11 15.25
C GLN A 6 -24.42 -11.32 15.41
N ILE A 7 -23.25 -11.26 14.78
CA ILE A 7 -22.20 -12.26 14.89
C ILE A 7 -21.20 -11.82 15.95
N ASN A 8 -20.87 -12.73 16.87
CA ASN A 8 -19.96 -12.42 17.98
C ASN A 8 -18.51 -12.28 17.51
N GLU A 9 -17.60 -11.88 18.42
CA GLU A 9 -16.20 -11.58 18.07
C GLU A 9 -15.44 -12.81 17.57
N LEU A 10 -15.61 -13.96 18.23
CA LEU A 10 -14.94 -15.21 17.87
C LEU A 10 -15.41 -15.73 16.52
N GLU A 11 -16.72 -15.73 16.28
CA GLU A 11 -17.32 -16.10 15.01
C GLU A 11 -16.91 -15.13 13.89
N SER A 12 -16.84 -13.83 14.18
CA SER A 12 -16.38 -12.82 13.21
C SER A 12 -14.92 -13.08 12.81
N MET A 13 -14.04 -13.37 13.77
CA MET A 13 -12.65 -13.73 13.50
C MET A 13 -12.55 -15.02 12.68
N LEU A 14 -13.34 -16.04 13.02
CA LEU A 14 -13.39 -17.29 12.27
C LEU A 14 -13.83 -17.06 10.82
N ILE A 15 -14.89 -16.27 10.62
CA ILE A 15 -15.39 -15.92 9.28
C ILE A 15 -14.33 -15.15 8.50
N ALA A 16 -13.61 -14.20 9.12
CA ALA A 16 -12.51 -13.50 8.46
C ALA A 16 -11.41 -14.45 7.98
N ILE A 17 -11.06 -15.49 8.75
CA ILE A 17 -10.10 -16.52 8.32
C ILE A 17 -10.66 -17.38 7.19
N VAL A 18 -11.94 -17.77 7.27
CA VAL A 18 -12.63 -18.51 6.20
C VAL A 18 -12.64 -17.68 4.90
N VAL A 19 -12.89 -16.39 4.99
CA VAL A 19 -12.81 -15.42 3.89
C VAL A 19 -11.41 -15.44 3.26
N LEU A 20 -10.35 -15.43 4.05
CA LEU A 20 -8.97 -15.53 3.55
C LEU A 20 -8.72 -16.85 2.82
N PHE A 21 -9.12 -17.98 3.42
CA PHE A 21 -8.96 -19.30 2.80
C PHE A 21 -9.72 -19.41 1.48
N LEU A 22 -10.92 -18.84 1.42
CA LEU A 22 -11.70 -18.75 0.18
C LEU A 22 -10.93 -17.93 -0.88
N GLY A 23 -10.36 -16.79 -0.48
CA GLY A 23 -9.50 -15.97 -1.33
C GLY A 23 -8.30 -16.74 -1.89
N TYR A 24 -7.53 -17.42 -1.02
CA TYR A 24 -6.39 -18.26 -1.44
C TYR A 24 -6.83 -19.34 -2.43
N PHE A 25 -7.92 -20.05 -2.13
CA PHE A 25 -8.43 -21.11 -2.98
C PHE A 25 -8.77 -20.58 -4.38
N ILE A 26 -9.51 -19.47 -4.47
CA ILE A 26 -9.94 -18.93 -5.76
C ILE A 26 -8.76 -18.36 -6.55
N ASN A 27 -7.85 -17.63 -5.90
CA ASN A 27 -6.63 -17.13 -6.55
C ASN A 27 -5.75 -18.26 -7.10
N SER A 28 -5.71 -19.41 -6.42
CA SER A 28 -4.97 -20.59 -6.92
C SER A 28 -5.55 -21.16 -8.22
N LYS A 29 -6.85 -21.00 -8.46
CA LYS A 29 -7.58 -21.56 -9.62
C LYS A 29 -7.71 -20.56 -10.77
N VAL A 30 -7.89 -19.28 -10.48
CA VAL A 30 -8.17 -18.25 -11.48
C VAL A 30 -6.88 -17.56 -11.93
N LYS A 31 -6.40 -17.92 -13.13
CA LYS A 31 -5.17 -17.36 -13.72
C LYS A 31 -5.17 -15.84 -13.80
N VAL A 32 -6.32 -15.21 -14.05
CA VAL A 32 -6.45 -13.76 -14.18
C VAL A 32 -6.17 -13.06 -12.85
N LEU A 33 -6.75 -13.53 -11.74
CA LEU A 33 -6.55 -12.95 -10.41
C LEU A 33 -5.08 -13.07 -9.98
N ARG A 34 -4.47 -14.24 -10.21
CA ARG A 34 -3.04 -14.46 -9.97
C ARG A 34 -2.15 -13.59 -10.86
N LYS A 35 -2.51 -13.39 -12.14
CA LYS A 35 -1.72 -12.57 -13.07
C LYS A 35 -1.65 -11.11 -12.64
N TYR A 36 -2.73 -10.59 -12.04
CA TYR A 36 -2.81 -9.20 -11.57
C TYR A 36 -2.56 -9.04 -10.06
N ASN A 37 -2.10 -10.09 -9.39
CA ASN A 37 -1.80 -10.11 -7.94
C ASN A 37 -2.95 -9.56 -7.07
N ILE A 38 -4.21 -9.85 -7.43
CA ILE A 38 -5.35 -9.35 -6.66
C ILE A 38 -5.29 -9.91 -5.24
N PRO A 39 -5.27 -9.07 -4.18
CA PRO A 39 -5.17 -9.53 -2.81
C PRO A 39 -6.27 -10.54 -2.43
N GLU A 40 -5.87 -11.61 -1.75
CA GLU A 40 -6.77 -12.68 -1.32
C GLU A 40 -7.89 -12.22 -0.38
N PRO A 41 -7.65 -11.31 0.58
CA PRO A 41 -8.73 -10.77 1.40
C PRO A 41 -9.85 -10.16 0.56
N ILE A 42 -9.51 -9.48 -0.54
CA ILE A 42 -10.46 -8.81 -1.45
C ILE A 42 -11.31 -9.83 -2.19
N VAL A 43 -10.68 -10.88 -2.71
CA VAL A 43 -11.39 -11.92 -3.46
C VAL A 43 -12.39 -12.64 -2.55
N GLY A 44 -11.95 -13.07 -1.37
CA GLY A 44 -12.84 -13.72 -0.41
C GLY A 44 -13.90 -12.78 0.15
N GLY A 45 -13.49 -11.56 0.50
CA GLY A 45 -14.36 -10.56 1.12
C GLY A 45 -15.46 -10.07 0.20
N LEU A 46 -15.17 -9.88 -1.09
CA LEU A 46 -16.17 -9.51 -2.09
C LEU A 46 -17.26 -10.58 -2.24
N ILE A 47 -16.92 -11.86 -2.15
CA ILE A 47 -17.91 -12.94 -2.21
C ILE A 47 -18.86 -12.86 -1.01
N VAL A 48 -18.30 -12.66 0.18
CA VAL A 48 -19.11 -12.49 1.39
C VAL A 48 -19.96 -11.22 1.32
N ALA A 49 -19.40 -10.11 0.81
CA ALA A 49 -20.14 -8.87 0.60
C ALA A 49 -21.31 -9.05 -0.38
N VAL A 50 -21.13 -9.82 -1.47
CA VAL A 50 -22.22 -10.18 -2.39
C VAL A 50 -23.30 -11.00 -1.68
N ILE A 51 -22.92 -12.01 -0.89
CA ILE A 51 -23.88 -12.83 -0.12
C ILE A 51 -24.67 -11.96 0.86
N ILE A 52 -23.99 -11.09 1.61
CA ILE A 52 -24.63 -10.15 2.55
C ILE A 52 -25.56 -9.20 1.80
N THR A 53 -25.15 -8.69 0.64
CA THR A 53 -25.99 -7.82 -0.19
C THR A 53 -27.26 -8.54 -0.64
N VAL A 54 -27.18 -9.82 -1.03
CA VAL A 54 -28.36 -10.61 -1.38
C VAL A 54 -29.26 -10.82 -0.15
N LEU A 55 -28.70 -11.13 1.02
CA LEU A 55 -29.48 -11.28 2.25
C LEU A 55 -30.17 -9.99 2.68
N HIS A 56 -29.48 -8.85 2.54
CA HIS A 56 -30.03 -7.52 2.78
C HIS A 56 -31.26 -7.24 1.91
N GLN A 57 -31.21 -7.60 0.62
CA GLN A 57 -32.36 -7.49 -0.29
C GLN A 57 -33.55 -8.37 0.12
N HIS A 58 -33.31 -9.47 0.82
CA HIS A 58 -34.34 -10.34 1.41
C HIS A 58 -34.77 -9.91 2.82
N GLY A 59 -34.31 -8.75 3.28
CA GLY A 59 -34.68 -8.18 4.58
C GLY A 59 -33.92 -8.76 5.77
N THR A 60 -32.72 -9.31 5.58
CA THR A 60 -31.86 -9.81 6.66
C THR A 60 -30.53 -9.06 6.67
N ASP A 61 -30.24 -8.36 7.76
CA ASP A 61 -28.98 -7.63 7.95
C ASP A 61 -28.03 -8.45 8.81
N ILE A 62 -26.76 -8.54 8.41
CA ILE A 62 -25.72 -9.19 9.21
C ILE A 62 -24.77 -8.12 9.73
N THR A 63 -24.52 -8.12 11.04
CA THR A 63 -23.58 -7.21 11.67
C THR A 63 -22.51 -8.00 12.43
N PHE A 64 -21.24 -7.72 12.14
CA PHE A 64 -20.10 -8.37 12.76
C PHE A 64 -19.50 -7.52 13.87
N LYS A 65 -19.10 -8.15 14.98
CA LYS A 65 -18.32 -7.49 16.03
C LYS A 65 -16.82 -7.64 15.73
N LEU A 66 -16.19 -6.55 15.28
CA LEU A 66 -14.83 -6.53 14.72
C LEU A 66 -13.77 -5.95 15.68
N SER A 67 -13.72 -6.44 16.92
CA SER A 67 -12.92 -5.83 17.99
C SER A 67 -11.41 -5.82 17.73
N LEU A 68 -10.90 -6.75 16.93
CA LEU A 68 -9.46 -6.83 16.58
C LEU A 68 -9.08 -6.05 15.31
N LYS A 69 -10.06 -5.52 14.55
CA LYS A 69 -9.80 -4.89 13.24
C LYS A 69 -8.79 -3.74 13.36
N ASN A 70 -9.02 -2.84 14.30
CA ASN A 70 -8.17 -1.65 14.48
C ASN A 70 -6.78 -2.03 15.00
N THR A 71 -6.71 -2.98 15.93
CA THR A 71 -5.43 -3.51 16.45
C THR A 71 -4.60 -4.10 15.33
N LEU A 72 -5.20 -4.94 14.46
CA LEU A 72 -4.51 -5.54 13.31
C LEU A 72 -4.03 -4.48 12.30
N MET A 73 -4.86 -3.47 12.02
CA MET A 73 -4.46 -2.33 11.20
C MET A 73 -3.23 -1.62 11.76
N GLN A 74 -3.27 -1.27 13.05
CA GLN A 74 -2.15 -0.57 13.71
C GLN A 74 -0.89 -1.45 13.80
N MET A 75 -1.03 -2.76 14.02
CA MET A 75 0.09 -3.70 13.96
C MET A 75 0.71 -3.72 12.56
N PHE A 76 -0.10 -3.75 11.49
CA PHE A 76 0.43 -3.64 10.13
C PHE A 76 1.24 -2.34 9.93
N PHE A 77 0.68 -1.18 10.28
CA PHE A 77 1.43 0.08 10.13
C PHE A 77 2.65 0.19 11.04
N ALA A 78 2.63 -0.43 12.22
CA ALA A 78 3.81 -0.58 13.06
C ALA A 78 4.89 -1.42 12.38
N THR A 79 4.56 -2.48 11.64
CA THR A 79 5.55 -3.24 10.85
C THR A 79 6.16 -2.40 9.71
N VAL A 80 5.36 -1.56 9.03
CA VAL A 80 5.85 -0.60 8.04
C VAL A 80 6.86 0.37 8.68
N GLY A 81 6.54 0.88 9.88
CA GLY A 81 7.45 1.72 10.66
C GLY A 81 8.72 0.98 11.09
N LEU A 82 8.60 -0.26 11.57
CA LEU A 82 9.74 -1.07 12.00
C LEU A 82 10.69 -1.43 10.84
N ALA A 83 10.19 -1.43 9.61
CA ALA A 83 11.03 -1.65 8.43
C ALA A 83 11.69 -0.36 7.91
N ALA A 84 11.26 0.82 8.37
CA ALA A 84 11.79 2.11 7.98
C ALA A 84 13.04 2.50 8.79
N SER A 85 14.23 2.12 8.30
CA SER A 85 15.50 2.48 8.94
C SER A 85 16.27 3.57 8.19
N PHE A 86 16.78 4.57 8.92
CA PHE A 86 17.59 5.64 8.31
C PHE A 86 18.87 5.09 7.68
N LYS A 87 19.39 3.98 8.20
CA LYS A 87 20.55 3.31 7.62
C LYS A 87 20.23 2.68 6.27
N LEU A 88 19.05 2.05 6.11
CA LEU A 88 18.58 1.53 4.82
C LEU A 88 18.36 2.66 3.82
N LEU A 89 17.76 3.77 4.25
CA LEU A 89 17.58 4.97 3.41
C LEU A 89 18.93 5.52 2.94
N ALA A 90 19.89 5.67 3.86
CA ALA A 90 21.24 6.15 3.55
C ALA A 90 22.02 5.18 2.65
N LYS A 91 21.85 3.86 2.83
CA LYS A 91 22.47 2.82 1.98
C LYS A 91 21.97 2.91 0.54
N GLY A 92 20.72 3.33 0.33
CA GLY A 92 20.15 3.61 -0.99
C GLY A 92 20.80 4.79 -1.75
N GLY A 93 21.62 5.58 -1.06
CA GLY A 93 22.39 6.68 -1.64
C GLY A 93 21.52 7.83 -2.16
N SER A 94 22.15 8.74 -2.91
CA SER A 94 21.49 9.95 -3.44
C SER A 94 20.30 9.66 -4.36
N ARG A 95 20.28 8.49 -4.99
CA ARG A 95 19.25 8.07 -5.94
C ARG A 95 17.93 7.73 -5.26
N VAL A 96 17.96 7.17 -4.04
CA VAL A 96 16.75 6.94 -3.24
C VAL A 96 16.10 8.26 -2.82
N PHE A 97 16.88 9.20 -2.30
CA PHE A 97 16.35 10.53 -1.93
C PHE A 97 15.79 11.29 -3.14
N LEU A 98 16.49 11.24 -4.28
CA LEU A 98 16.01 11.84 -5.51
C LEU A 98 14.67 11.23 -5.94
N PHE A 99 14.58 9.90 -5.93
CA PHE A 99 13.35 9.22 -6.31
C PHE A 99 12.20 9.49 -5.33
N LEU A 100 12.48 9.53 -4.02
CA LEU A 100 11.49 9.92 -3.00
C LEU A 100 10.96 11.33 -3.24
N GLY A 101 11.83 12.30 -3.59
CA GLY A 101 11.40 13.64 -3.97
C GLY A 101 10.51 13.65 -5.22
N VAL A 102 10.87 12.87 -6.25
CA VAL A 102 10.08 12.73 -7.48
C VAL A 102 8.72 12.08 -7.22
N ALA A 103 8.67 11.02 -6.43
CA ALA A 103 7.43 10.33 -6.06
C ALA A 103 6.54 11.23 -5.17
N THR A 104 7.14 11.99 -4.25
CA THR A 104 6.41 12.97 -3.42
C THR A 104 5.81 14.08 -4.28
N LEU A 105 6.57 14.60 -5.26
CA LEU A 105 6.04 15.56 -6.23
C LEU A 105 4.86 14.97 -7.01
N TYR A 106 4.95 13.71 -7.41
CA TYR A 106 3.84 13.03 -8.07
C TYR A 106 2.61 12.90 -7.15
N ILE A 107 2.78 12.56 -5.87
CA ILE A 107 1.67 12.51 -4.90
C ILE A 107 0.92 13.84 -4.83
N VAL A 108 1.65 14.97 -4.80
CA VAL A 108 1.03 16.31 -4.84
C VAL A 108 0.18 16.47 -6.10
N ILE A 109 0.71 16.12 -7.28
CA ILE A 109 -0.03 16.20 -8.54
C ILE A 109 -1.23 15.24 -8.53
N GLN A 110 -1.06 14.01 -8.05
CA GLN A 110 -2.09 12.98 -7.98
C GLN A 110 -3.26 13.44 -7.12
N ASN A 111 -2.99 14.07 -5.97
CA ASN A 111 -4.04 14.64 -5.12
C ASN A 111 -4.68 15.88 -5.73
N ALA A 112 -3.91 16.76 -6.38
CA ALA A 112 -4.48 17.88 -7.12
C ALA A 112 -5.47 17.42 -8.19
N VAL A 113 -5.10 16.39 -8.98
CA VAL A 113 -5.98 15.80 -10.00
C VAL A 113 -7.21 15.15 -9.37
N GLY A 114 -7.04 14.39 -8.29
CA GLY A 114 -8.15 13.73 -7.61
C GLY A 114 -9.16 14.73 -7.04
N VAL A 115 -8.68 15.71 -6.28
CA VAL A 115 -9.50 16.77 -5.65
C VAL A 115 -10.21 17.63 -6.70
N SER A 116 -9.50 18.06 -7.74
CA SER A 116 -10.08 18.91 -8.79
C SER A 116 -11.17 18.18 -9.58
N LEU A 117 -10.94 16.93 -9.98
CA LEU A 117 -11.95 16.16 -10.72
C LEU A 117 -13.13 15.77 -9.83
N SER A 118 -12.90 15.43 -8.55
CA SER A 118 -13.99 15.16 -7.60
C SER A 118 -14.93 16.36 -7.52
N THR A 119 -14.36 17.55 -7.35
CA THR A 119 -15.11 18.81 -7.29
C THR A 119 -15.85 19.10 -8.61
N MET A 120 -15.20 18.91 -9.75
CA MET A 120 -15.81 19.12 -11.08
C MET A 120 -16.98 18.17 -11.37
N LEU A 121 -16.92 16.95 -10.82
CA LEU A 121 -17.97 15.94 -10.96
C LEU A 121 -19.07 16.08 -9.91
N GLY A 122 -19.01 17.12 -9.06
CA GLY A 122 -20.01 17.40 -8.02
C GLY A 122 -19.89 16.52 -6.77
N LEU A 123 -18.75 15.88 -6.58
CA LEU A 123 -18.45 15.07 -5.40
C LEU A 123 -17.68 15.89 -4.35
N ASP A 124 -17.68 15.38 -3.10
CA ASP A 124 -16.87 15.96 -2.03
C ASP A 124 -15.37 15.95 -2.42
N PRO A 125 -14.64 17.07 -2.29
CA PRO A 125 -13.23 17.15 -2.62
C PRO A 125 -12.35 16.12 -1.90
N LEU A 126 -12.71 15.73 -0.66
CA LEU A 126 -11.99 14.72 0.13
C LEU A 126 -12.05 13.33 -0.52
N LEU A 127 -13.14 12.98 -1.20
CA LEU A 127 -13.21 11.73 -1.98
C LEU A 127 -12.14 11.68 -3.07
N GLY A 128 -11.74 12.84 -3.60
CA GLY A 128 -10.64 12.98 -4.53
C GLY A 128 -9.29 12.52 -3.97
N LEU A 129 -9.06 12.65 -2.66
CA LEU A 129 -7.87 12.11 -1.98
C LEU A 129 -7.94 10.59 -1.86
N ILE A 130 -9.12 10.03 -1.61
CA ILE A 130 -9.37 8.58 -1.54
C ILE A 130 -9.06 7.94 -2.88
N VAL A 131 -9.64 8.44 -3.98
CA VAL A 131 -9.33 7.97 -5.35
C VAL A 131 -8.05 8.60 -5.92
N GLY A 132 -7.24 9.21 -5.04
CA GLY A 132 -5.93 9.80 -5.29
C GLY A 132 -4.85 9.01 -4.57
N SER A 133 -3.90 9.70 -3.94
CA SER A 133 -2.71 9.06 -3.40
C SER A 133 -2.98 8.09 -2.24
N ILE A 134 -4.10 8.23 -1.51
CA ILE A 134 -4.45 7.33 -0.40
C ILE A 134 -4.49 5.88 -0.87
N THR A 135 -5.16 5.62 -1.99
CA THR A 135 -5.32 4.26 -2.53
C THR A 135 -4.33 3.95 -3.65
N LEU A 136 -4.01 4.95 -4.48
CA LEU A 136 -3.23 4.73 -5.70
C LEU A 136 -1.73 4.74 -5.46
N SER A 137 -1.24 5.33 -4.36
CA SER A 137 0.16 5.22 -3.95
C SER A 137 0.33 4.42 -2.65
N GLY A 138 -0.67 4.44 -1.77
CA GLY A 138 -0.64 3.70 -0.49
C GLY A 138 -1.25 2.28 -0.55
N GLY A 139 -1.97 1.93 -1.62
CA GLY A 139 -2.60 0.62 -1.76
C GLY A 139 -3.78 0.37 -0.79
N HIS A 140 -4.17 -0.90 -0.66
CA HIS A 140 -5.36 -1.30 0.09
C HIS A 140 -5.24 -1.05 1.59
N GLY A 141 -4.07 -1.30 2.19
CA GLY A 141 -3.84 -1.08 3.62
C GLY A 141 -4.07 0.38 4.02
N THR A 142 -3.42 1.30 3.30
CA THR A 142 -3.56 2.76 3.50
C THR A 142 -4.96 3.24 3.15
N GLY A 143 -5.56 2.75 2.06
CA GLY A 143 -6.96 3.01 1.73
C GLY A 143 -7.92 2.69 2.87
N ALA A 144 -7.91 1.45 3.36
CA ALA A 144 -8.81 1.03 4.43
C ALA A 144 -8.57 1.79 5.75
N ALA A 145 -7.32 2.12 6.06
CA ALA A 145 -6.98 2.84 7.28
C ALA A 145 -7.44 4.31 7.25
N TRP A 146 -7.27 4.99 6.12
CA TRP A 146 -7.82 6.32 5.93
C TRP A 146 -9.35 6.31 5.85
N SER A 147 -9.98 5.27 5.30
CA SER A 147 -11.45 5.19 5.30
C SER A 147 -12.04 5.22 6.71
N GLN A 148 -11.37 4.60 7.68
CA GLN A 148 -11.79 4.66 9.07
C GLN A 148 -11.70 6.08 9.64
N THR A 149 -10.63 6.80 9.32
CA THR A 149 -10.45 8.20 9.74
C THR A 149 -11.51 9.09 9.08
N PHE A 150 -11.79 8.87 7.80
CA PHE A 150 -12.80 9.64 7.07
C PHE A 150 -14.21 9.42 7.62
N ALA A 151 -14.51 8.19 8.04
CA ALA A 151 -15.77 7.87 8.69
C ALA A 151 -15.90 8.53 10.07
N SER A 152 -14.84 8.55 10.88
CA SER A 152 -14.88 9.14 12.23
C SER A 152 -14.86 10.66 12.23
N ASP A 153 -14.02 11.26 11.39
CA ASP A 153 -13.66 12.68 11.49
C ASP A 153 -14.47 13.53 10.50
N PHE A 154 -14.90 12.95 9.38
CA PHE A 154 -15.65 13.65 8.32
C PHE A 154 -17.04 13.05 8.05
N GLY A 155 -17.39 11.91 8.67
CA GLY A 155 -18.67 11.24 8.44
C GLY A 155 -18.81 10.60 7.06
N LEU A 156 -17.70 10.40 6.34
CA LEU A 156 -17.68 9.86 4.98
C LEU A 156 -17.36 8.36 4.97
N GLN A 157 -18.32 7.54 4.53
CA GLN A 157 -18.10 6.11 4.28
C GLN A 157 -17.37 5.92 2.96
N THR A 158 -16.10 5.50 3.03
CA THR A 158 -15.21 5.47 1.86
C THR A 158 -14.48 4.14 1.69
N LEU A 159 -14.86 3.11 2.45
CA LEU A 159 -14.17 1.82 2.44
C LEU A 159 -14.35 1.12 1.08
N GLU A 160 -15.58 1.06 0.59
CA GLU A 160 -15.97 0.52 -0.71
C GLU A 160 -15.19 1.21 -1.84
N LEU A 161 -15.23 2.54 -1.83
CA LEU A 161 -14.53 3.39 -2.79
C LEU A 161 -13.03 3.13 -2.74
N SER A 162 -12.46 3.02 -1.54
CA SER A 162 -11.03 2.81 -1.35
C SER A 162 -10.57 1.45 -1.88
N MET A 163 -11.34 0.39 -1.59
CA MET A 163 -11.02 -0.96 -2.06
C MET A 163 -11.14 -1.08 -3.58
N ALA A 164 -12.16 -0.44 -4.16
CA ALA A 164 -12.35 -0.43 -5.60
C ALA A 164 -11.23 0.37 -6.31
N ALA A 165 -10.89 1.55 -5.80
CA ALA A 165 -9.82 2.38 -6.35
C ALA A 165 -8.43 1.72 -6.25
N ALA A 166 -8.08 1.17 -5.09
CA ALA A 166 -6.81 0.47 -4.90
C ALA A 166 -6.69 -0.77 -5.82
N THR A 167 -7.79 -1.51 -6.02
CA THR A 167 -7.80 -2.69 -6.89
C THR A 167 -7.71 -2.32 -8.37
N PHE A 168 -8.49 -1.32 -8.81
CA PHE A 168 -8.37 -0.76 -10.15
C PHE A 168 -6.93 -0.32 -10.39
N GLY A 169 -6.35 0.32 -9.39
CA GLY A 169 -5.01 0.81 -9.51
C GLY A 169 -3.96 -0.28 -9.66
N LEU A 170 -3.97 -1.26 -8.78
CA LEU A 170 -3.06 -2.40 -8.86
C LEU A 170 -3.03 -3.01 -10.27
N ILE A 171 -4.21 -3.16 -10.88
CA ILE A 171 -4.37 -3.67 -12.25
C ILE A 171 -3.77 -2.69 -13.27
N MET A 172 -4.18 -1.42 -13.23
CA MET A 172 -3.73 -0.43 -14.20
C MET A 172 -2.23 -0.15 -14.11
N GLY A 173 -1.67 -0.01 -12.89
CA GLY A 173 -0.24 0.14 -12.64
C GLY A 173 0.59 -1.01 -13.21
N GLY A 174 0.09 -2.25 -13.09
CA GLY A 174 0.70 -3.42 -13.72
C GLY A 174 0.64 -3.39 -15.25
N ILE A 175 -0.46 -2.88 -15.82
CA ILE A 175 -0.65 -2.79 -17.27
C ILE A 175 0.24 -1.69 -17.89
N ILE A 176 0.33 -0.51 -17.27
CA ILE A 176 1.00 0.65 -17.90
C ILE A 176 2.51 0.67 -17.69
N GLY A 177 3.04 0.05 -16.63
CA GLY A 177 4.46 0.14 -16.30
C GLY A 177 5.39 -0.46 -17.36
N GLY A 178 5.06 -1.65 -17.86
CA GLY A 178 5.82 -2.30 -18.94
C GLY A 178 5.87 -1.46 -20.23
N PRO A 179 4.71 -1.07 -20.81
CA PRO A 179 4.65 -0.24 -22.02
C PRO A 179 5.37 1.10 -21.90
N VAL A 180 5.22 1.83 -20.79
CA VAL A 180 5.89 3.13 -20.57
C VAL A 180 7.40 2.95 -20.57
N ALA A 181 7.91 2.00 -19.79
CA ALA A 181 9.35 1.73 -19.71
C ALA A 181 9.92 1.19 -21.03
N GLN A 182 9.24 0.25 -21.69
CA GLN A 182 9.71 -0.31 -22.96
C GLN A 182 9.76 0.76 -24.07
N ARG A 183 8.80 1.69 -24.09
CA ARG A 183 8.81 2.81 -25.03
C ARG A 183 10.00 3.74 -24.79
N LEU A 184 10.39 3.98 -23.53
CA LEU A 184 11.59 4.74 -23.17
C LEU A 184 12.86 4.00 -23.62
N ILE A 185 12.97 2.71 -23.31
CA ILE A 185 14.11 1.87 -23.70
C ILE A 185 14.31 1.89 -25.22
N ASN A 186 13.25 1.63 -25.99
CA ASN A 186 13.34 1.58 -27.45
C ASN A 186 13.65 2.95 -28.07
N LYS A 187 13.04 4.03 -27.55
CA LYS A 187 13.20 5.37 -28.12
C LYS A 187 14.60 5.95 -27.89
N PHE A 188 15.20 5.65 -26.75
CA PHE A 188 16.53 6.16 -26.37
C PHE A 188 17.63 5.11 -26.57
N GLU A 189 17.31 3.98 -27.20
CA GLU A 189 18.24 2.85 -27.47
C GLU A 189 19.03 2.42 -26.22
N LEU A 190 18.35 2.42 -25.07
CA LEU A 190 18.96 2.17 -23.77
C LEU A 190 19.32 0.69 -23.63
N LYS A 191 20.50 0.42 -23.09
CA LYS A 191 20.98 -0.94 -22.81
C LYS A 191 21.33 -1.07 -21.34
N SER A 192 21.06 -2.23 -20.76
CA SER A 192 21.61 -2.59 -19.47
C SER A 192 23.15 -2.58 -19.55
N GLU A 193 23.81 -2.07 -18.51
CA GLU A 193 25.28 -2.12 -18.37
C GLU A 193 25.80 -3.57 -18.35
N PHE A 194 24.92 -4.54 -18.06
CA PHE A 194 25.22 -5.96 -18.03
C PHE A 194 24.86 -6.69 -19.36
N GLY A 195 24.40 -5.96 -20.38
CA GLY A 195 24.01 -6.52 -21.68
C GLY A 195 22.65 -7.21 -21.71
N GLY A 196 22.16 -7.54 -22.91
CA GLY A 196 20.90 -8.27 -23.13
C GLY A 196 21.15 -9.74 -23.42
N GLY A 197 20.47 -10.65 -22.71
CA GLY A 197 20.60 -12.11 -22.88
C GLY A 197 19.95 -12.90 -21.74
N GLU A 198 19.62 -14.18 -21.99
CA GLU A 198 18.91 -15.05 -21.03
C GLU A 198 19.85 -15.87 -20.10
N HIS A 199 21.13 -15.52 -19.98
CA HIS A 199 22.13 -16.29 -19.20
C HIS A 199 23.03 -15.46 -18.26
N HIS A 200 22.53 -14.37 -17.70
CA HIS A 200 23.32 -13.47 -16.86
C HIS A 200 23.63 -13.99 -15.44
N HIS A 201 22.91 -15.02 -14.98
CA HIS A 201 23.17 -15.66 -13.68
C HIS A 201 24.49 -16.45 -13.63
N ALA A 202 25.09 -16.78 -14.78
CA ALA A 202 26.36 -17.52 -14.84
C ALA A 202 27.61 -16.62 -14.85
N ALA A 203 27.46 -15.31 -15.14
CA ALA A 203 28.59 -14.39 -15.31
C ALA A 203 28.86 -13.46 -14.12
N HIS A 204 27.87 -13.29 -13.22
CA HIS A 204 27.97 -12.39 -12.06
C HIS A 204 27.33 -13.03 -10.81
N PRO A 205 28.03 -13.96 -10.13
CA PRO A 205 27.54 -14.58 -8.88
C PRO A 205 27.37 -13.58 -7.72
N ASP A 206 27.96 -12.38 -7.82
CA ASP A 206 27.91 -11.33 -6.79
C ASP A 206 26.77 -10.31 -6.99
N LEU A 207 25.86 -10.54 -7.95
CA LEU A 207 24.65 -9.72 -8.13
C LEU A 207 23.63 -10.03 -7.03
N VAL A 208 23.89 -9.47 -5.84
CA VAL A 208 22.98 -9.29 -4.69
C VAL A 208 21.76 -10.21 -4.71
N THR A 209 21.99 -11.49 -4.42
CA THR A 209 21.01 -12.29 -3.69
C THR A 209 21.08 -11.90 -2.22
N TYR A 210 19.94 -11.92 -1.53
CA TYR A 210 19.83 -11.62 -0.11
C TYR A 210 20.92 -12.35 0.70
N SER A 211 21.68 -11.58 1.47
CA SER A 211 22.70 -11.94 2.48
C SER A 211 22.82 -13.43 2.88
N ASP A 212 23.96 -14.05 2.54
CA ASP A 212 24.42 -15.41 2.93
C ASP A 212 24.93 -15.51 4.40
N HIS A 213 24.26 -14.87 5.37
CA HIS A 213 24.58 -15.05 6.78
C HIS A 213 23.37 -15.63 7.52
N GLU A 214 23.43 -16.96 7.72
CA GLU A 214 22.67 -17.79 8.69
C GLU A 214 21.23 -17.35 8.98
N GLU A 215 20.30 -17.87 8.17
CA GLU A 215 18.91 -18.21 8.53
C GLU A 215 18.25 -17.34 9.63
N ASP A 216 17.80 -16.13 9.29
CA ASP A 216 16.82 -15.39 10.08
C ASP A 216 15.44 -16.10 9.96
N ARG A 217 15.32 -17.34 10.46
CA ARG A 217 14.09 -18.14 10.47
C ARG A 217 13.05 -17.53 11.42
N ILE A 218 11.78 -17.61 11.02
CA ILE A 218 10.66 -17.33 11.91
C ILE A 218 10.61 -18.43 12.98
N THR A 219 10.87 -18.07 14.23
CA THR A 219 10.80 -18.98 15.39
C THR A 219 9.75 -18.48 16.37
N ALA A 220 9.17 -19.37 17.18
CA ALA A 220 8.19 -18.98 18.21
C ALA A 220 8.72 -17.88 19.14
N LYS A 221 10.02 -17.91 19.46
CA LYS A 221 10.69 -16.88 20.25
C LYS A 221 10.64 -15.52 19.54
N ASN A 222 11.15 -15.45 18.32
CA ASN A 222 11.19 -14.19 17.57
C ASN A 222 9.78 -13.67 17.29
N THR A 223 8.80 -14.56 17.03
CA THR A 223 7.39 -14.19 16.87
C THR A 223 6.83 -13.53 18.11
N ILE A 224 7.07 -14.07 19.31
CA ILE A 224 6.62 -13.45 20.56
C ILE A 224 7.31 -12.10 20.79
N GLU A 225 8.62 -12.01 20.53
CA GLU A 225 9.38 -10.76 20.68
C GLU A 225 8.86 -9.66 19.74
N VAL A 226 8.66 -9.96 18.47
CA VAL A 226 8.13 -8.98 17.51
C VAL A 226 6.67 -8.64 17.82
N LEU A 227 5.83 -9.62 18.16
CA LEU A 227 4.45 -9.36 18.57
C LEU A 227 4.39 -8.44 19.78
N PHE A 228 5.28 -8.63 20.76
CA PHE A 228 5.40 -7.72 21.90
C PHE A 228 5.74 -6.29 21.45
N ILE A 229 6.73 -6.11 20.56
CA ILE A 229 7.09 -4.79 20.02
C ILE A 229 5.89 -4.16 19.29
N LEU A 230 5.15 -4.93 18.48
CA LEU A 230 3.98 -4.44 17.77
C LEU A 230 2.88 -3.99 18.73
N LEU A 231 2.62 -4.76 19.80
CA LEU A 231 1.63 -4.36 20.82
C LEU A 231 2.10 -3.14 21.62
N VAL A 232 3.41 -2.98 21.86
CA VAL A 232 3.96 -1.75 22.43
C VAL A 232 3.72 -0.56 21.49
N CYS A 233 3.90 -0.72 20.17
CA CYS A 233 3.56 0.34 19.21
C CYS A 233 2.08 0.70 19.24
N VAL A 234 1.20 -0.30 19.29
CA VAL A 234 -0.26 -0.10 19.31
C VAL A 234 -0.72 0.59 20.60
N ALA A 235 -0.30 0.10 21.77
CA ALA A 235 -0.64 0.70 23.06
C ALA A 235 0.00 2.09 23.22
N GLY A 236 1.23 2.25 22.75
CA GLY A 236 1.90 3.54 22.72
C GLY A 236 1.16 4.54 21.84
N ALA A 237 0.63 4.10 20.69
CA ALA A 237 -0.12 4.96 19.77
C ALA A 237 -1.37 5.57 20.42
N SER A 238 -2.15 4.76 21.17
CA SER A 238 -3.33 5.28 21.88
C SER A 238 -2.96 6.31 22.94
N HIS A 239 -1.92 6.05 23.74
CA HIS A 239 -1.49 6.98 24.79
C HIS A 239 -0.88 8.27 24.23
N VAL A 240 -0.08 8.18 23.17
CA VAL A 240 0.50 9.36 22.51
C VAL A 240 -0.61 10.21 21.89
N LYS A 241 -1.60 9.59 21.25
CA LYS A 241 -2.75 10.31 20.70
C LYS A 241 -3.52 11.05 21.78
N GLU A 242 -3.89 10.38 22.88
CA GLU A 242 -4.61 11.01 24.00
C GLU A 242 -3.84 12.23 24.54
N LEU A 243 -2.51 12.11 24.66
CA LEU A 243 -1.65 13.20 25.08
C LEU A 243 -1.65 14.35 24.07
N VAL A 244 -1.51 14.06 22.77
CA VAL A 244 -1.54 15.07 21.71
C VAL A 244 -2.89 15.79 21.64
N ASP A 245 -3.99 15.04 21.71
CA ASP A 245 -5.34 15.58 21.72
C ASP A 245 -5.56 16.49 22.94
N SER A 246 -5.01 16.12 24.10
CA SER A 246 -5.06 16.96 25.32
C SER A 246 -4.28 18.27 25.21
N LEU A 247 -3.24 18.32 24.36
CA LEU A 247 -2.45 19.52 24.11
C LEU A 247 -3.12 20.49 23.13
N GLY A 248 -4.19 20.09 22.45
CA GLY A 248 -4.96 20.94 21.54
C GLY A 248 -4.20 21.40 20.29
N ILE A 249 -3.14 20.69 19.89
CA ILE A 249 -2.32 21.05 18.73
C ILE A 249 -2.95 20.49 17.46
N ASN A 250 -3.79 21.29 16.80
CA ASN A 250 -4.55 20.87 15.61
C ASN A 250 -3.70 20.25 14.49
N TRP A 251 -2.49 20.74 14.25
CA TRP A 251 -1.60 20.20 13.20
C TRP A 251 -1.06 18.79 13.49
N LEU A 252 -1.04 18.38 14.77
CA LEU A 252 -0.58 17.06 15.18
C LEU A 252 -1.72 16.04 15.25
N ARG A 253 -2.96 16.43 14.93
CA ARG A 253 -4.13 15.54 14.97
C ARG A 253 -4.17 14.67 13.71
N ILE A 254 -3.40 13.59 13.75
CA ILE A 254 -3.22 12.62 12.66
C ILE A 254 -3.93 11.29 12.97
N PRO A 255 -4.18 10.43 11.96
CA PRO A 255 -4.80 9.13 12.17
C PRO A 255 -4.08 8.20 13.16
N ASP A 256 -4.82 7.35 13.87
CA ASP A 256 -4.30 6.48 14.93
C ASP A 256 -3.20 5.53 14.48
N PHE A 257 -3.31 5.00 13.25
CA PHE A 257 -2.31 4.10 12.68
C PHE A 257 -0.97 4.79 12.40
N VAL A 258 -0.98 6.11 12.23
CA VAL A 258 0.23 6.90 11.96
C VAL A 258 1.09 6.99 13.21
N TYR A 259 0.50 7.12 14.39
CA TYR A 259 1.24 7.06 15.64
C TYR A 259 1.93 5.69 15.82
N ALA A 260 1.22 4.60 15.50
CA ALA A 260 1.79 3.25 15.55
C ALA A 260 2.98 3.10 14.58
N LEU A 261 2.86 3.66 13.37
CA LEU A 261 3.96 3.73 12.39
C LEU A 261 5.15 4.50 12.97
N PHE A 262 4.95 5.72 13.48
CA PHE A 262 6.06 6.53 14.00
C PHE A 262 6.74 5.92 15.21
N ILE A 263 6.00 5.27 16.11
CA ILE A 263 6.58 4.53 17.22
C ILE A 263 7.42 3.35 16.69
N GLY A 264 6.96 2.64 15.66
CA GLY A 264 7.75 1.63 14.96
C GLY A 264 9.06 2.19 14.38
N VAL A 265 8.98 3.32 13.66
CA VAL A 265 10.16 4.04 13.14
C VAL A 265 11.13 4.37 14.28
N PHE A 266 10.62 4.92 15.38
CA PHE A 266 11.42 5.28 16.54
C PHE A 266 12.13 4.06 17.13
N ILE A 267 11.41 2.97 17.40
CA ILE A 267 11.96 1.74 17.97
C ILE A 267 13.07 1.17 17.07
N THR A 268 12.82 1.02 15.76
CA THR A 268 13.82 0.46 14.84
C THR A 268 15.09 1.30 14.82
N ASN A 269 14.97 2.62 14.74
CA ASN A 269 16.15 3.48 14.68
C ASN A 269 16.92 3.54 16.01
N VAL A 270 16.24 3.45 17.16
CA VAL A 270 16.90 3.30 18.47
C VAL A 270 17.62 1.96 18.57
N CYS A 271 16.99 0.85 18.17
CA CYS A 271 17.58 -0.48 18.16
C CYS A 271 18.82 -0.54 17.24
N GLU A 272 18.74 0.01 16.02
CA GLU A 272 19.87 0.04 15.09
C GLU A 272 21.03 0.92 15.58
N THR A 273 20.74 2.06 16.20
CA THR A 273 21.77 3.01 16.66
C THR A 273 22.49 2.48 17.90
N THR A 274 21.74 1.94 18.86
CA THR A 274 22.29 1.40 20.12
C THR A 274 22.94 0.04 19.94
N LYS A 275 22.57 -0.72 18.89
CA LYS A 275 22.99 -2.11 18.62
C LYS A 275 22.69 -3.08 19.76
N VAL A 276 21.83 -2.70 20.71
CA VAL A 276 21.47 -3.51 21.88
C VAL A 276 20.60 -4.70 21.49
N TYR A 277 19.73 -4.51 20.48
CA TYR A 277 18.82 -5.54 20.00
C TYR A 277 18.63 -5.40 18.48
N LYS A 278 18.62 -6.54 17.78
CA LYS A 278 18.33 -6.62 16.34
C LYS A 278 16.93 -7.21 16.18
N VAL A 279 15.98 -6.38 15.72
CA VAL A 279 14.63 -6.85 15.37
C VAL A 279 14.71 -7.80 14.19
N ASN A 280 14.06 -8.97 14.27
CA ASN A 280 14.05 -9.95 13.19
C ASN A 280 13.09 -9.48 12.07
N THR A 281 13.65 -9.13 10.91
CA THR A 281 12.92 -8.53 9.78
C THR A 281 11.92 -9.50 9.14
N GLU A 282 12.27 -10.78 9.00
CA GLU A 282 11.39 -11.80 8.41
C GLU A 282 10.13 -12.02 9.26
N THR A 283 10.27 -11.98 10.59
CA THR A 283 9.14 -12.09 11.52
C THR A 283 8.28 -10.83 11.50
N VAL A 284 8.89 -9.64 11.38
CA VAL A 284 8.16 -8.38 11.18
C VAL A 284 7.33 -8.44 9.90
N ASP A 285 7.91 -8.88 8.78
CA ASP A 285 7.21 -9.00 7.50
C ASP A 285 6.06 -10.04 7.56
N ALA A 286 6.31 -11.20 8.16
CA ALA A 286 5.29 -12.23 8.33
C ALA A 286 4.11 -11.77 9.21
N LEU A 287 4.39 -11.17 10.37
CA LEU A 287 3.34 -10.63 11.24
C LEU A 287 2.61 -9.44 10.61
N GLY A 288 3.32 -8.61 9.83
CA GLY A 288 2.74 -7.52 9.06
C GLY A 288 1.76 -8.03 8.01
N THR A 289 2.16 -9.03 7.24
CA THR A 289 1.34 -9.67 6.20
C THR A 289 0.10 -10.34 6.80
N ILE A 290 0.26 -11.06 7.92
CA ILE A 290 -0.87 -11.66 8.65
C ILE A 290 -1.83 -10.58 9.14
N SER A 291 -1.30 -9.51 9.75
CA SER A 291 -2.09 -8.41 10.29
C SER A 291 -2.87 -7.68 9.20
N LEU A 292 -2.21 -7.34 8.09
CA LEU A 292 -2.84 -6.73 6.92
C LEU A 292 -3.95 -7.61 6.34
N SER A 293 -3.67 -8.90 6.14
CA SER A 293 -4.61 -9.84 5.55
C SER A 293 -5.88 -9.98 6.39
N LEU A 294 -5.73 -10.17 7.70
CA LEU A 294 -6.84 -10.29 8.63
C LEU A 294 -7.62 -8.98 8.77
N PHE A 295 -6.91 -7.85 8.86
CA PHE A 295 -7.52 -6.52 8.88
C PHE A 295 -8.38 -6.28 7.64
N LEU A 296 -7.83 -6.52 6.45
CA LEU A 296 -8.55 -6.36 5.20
C LEU A 296 -9.74 -7.33 5.14
N ALA A 297 -9.58 -8.60 5.49
CA ALA A 297 -10.68 -9.55 5.48
C ALA A 297 -11.85 -9.10 6.38
N MET A 298 -11.55 -8.61 7.58
CA MET A 298 -12.56 -8.05 8.49
C MET A 298 -13.23 -6.80 7.93
N ALA A 299 -12.46 -5.89 7.32
CA ALA A 299 -13.01 -4.70 6.70
C ALA A 299 -13.93 -5.05 5.52
N LEU A 300 -13.50 -6.01 4.70
CA LEU A 300 -14.16 -6.37 3.46
C LEU A 300 -15.47 -7.16 3.67
N MET A 301 -15.55 -7.99 4.71
CA MET A 301 -16.79 -8.68 5.04
C MET A 301 -17.88 -7.75 5.62
N SER A 302 -17.54 -6.51 5.97
CA SER A 302 -18.50 -5.47 6.34
C SER A 302 -18.86 -4.50 5.22
N LEU A 303 -18.38 -4.73 4.00
CA LEU A 303 -18.65 -3.85 2.84
C LEU A 303 -20.12 -3.83 2.44
N GLN A 304 -20.58 -2.62 2.11
CA GLN A 304 -21.92 -2.33 1.65
C GLN A 304 -21.91 -1.95 0.17
N LEU A 305 -21.99 -2.96 -0.72
CA LEU A 305 -21.81 -2.75 -2.17
C LEU A 305 -22.82 -1.77 -2.80
N TRP A 306 -23.97 -1.55 -2.17
CA TRP A 306 -24.97 -0.59 -2.62
C TRP A 306 -24.51 0.87 -2.50
N GLU A 307 -23.65 1.21 -1.54
CA GLU A 307 -23.14 2.57 -1.38
C GLU A 307 -22.20 2.99 -2.54
N LEU A 308 -21.59 2.02 -3.22
CA LEU A 308 -20.65 2.27 -4.33
C LEU A 308 -21.35 2.64 -5.65
N MET A 309 -22.61 2.22 -5.85
CA MET A 309 -23.24 2.29 -7.18
C MET A 309 -23.37 3.73 -7.71
N GLU A 310 -23.68 4.68 -6.83
CA GLU A 310 -23.85 6.09 -7.21
C GLU A 310 -22.51 6.78 -7.53
N LEU A 311 -21.41 6.29 -6.94
CA LEU A 311 -20.06 6.84 -7.11
C LEU A 311 -19.26 6.17 -8.22
N ALA A 312 -19.72 5.04 -8.75
CA ALA A 312 -18.95 4.20 -9.65
C ALA A 312 -18.51 4.92 -10.94
N LEU A 313 -19.41 5.66 -11.59
CA LEU A 313 -19.09 6.35 -12.84
C LEU A 313 -18.11 7.53 -12.62
N PRO A 314 -18.36 8.47 -11.70
CA PRO A 314 -17.38 9.50 -11.36
C PRO A 314 -16.00 8.93 -10.99
N MET A 315 -15.98 7.88 -10.17
CA MET A 315 -14.75 7.19 -9.77
C MET A 315 -13.97 6.68 -10.98
N LEU A 316 -14.62 5.97 -11.91
CA LEU A 316 -13.95 5.44 -13.11
C LEU A 316 -13.33 6.54 -13.97
N VAL A 317 -14.00 7.70 -14.10
CA VAL A 317 -13.46 8.85 -14.83
C VAL A 317 -12.19 9.37 -14.15
N ILE A 318 -12.24 9.58 -12.83
CA ILE A 318 -11.07 10.06 -12.08
C ILE A 318 -9.90 9.09 -12.22
N LEU A 319 -10.14 7.80 -12.01
CA LEU A 319 -9.11 6.77 -12.07
C LEU A 319 -8.49 6.61 -13.47
N ALA A 320 -9.27 6.78 -14.53
CA ALA A 320 -8.75 6.81 -15.90
C ALA A 320 -7.79 8.00 -16.10
N VAL A 321 -8.17 9.19 -15.63
CA VAL A 321 -7.31 10.38 -15.71
C VAL A 321 -6.06 10.22 -14.85
N GLN A 322 -6.17 9.63 -13.65
CA GLN A 322 -5.03 9.33 -12.78
C GLN A 322 -4.02 8.41 -13.49
N THR A 323 -4.52 7.36 -14.14
CA THR A 323 -3.68 6.42 -14.89
C THR A 323 -2.91 7.12 -16.02
N ILE A 324 -3.57 7.99 -16.78
CA ILE A 324 -2.95 8.77 -17.86
C ILE A 324 -1.92 9.74 -17.28
N THR A 325 -2.27 10.42 -16.19
CA THR A 325 -1.40 11.39 -15.52
C THR A 325 -0.13 10.73 -15.03
N LEU A 326 -0.21 9.55 -14.40
CA LEU A 326 0.96 8.78 -14.00
C LEU A 326 1.82 8.39 -15.19
N ALA A 327 1.22 7.87 -16.27
CA ALA A 327 1.96 7.44 -17.44
C ALA A 327 2.75 8.61 -18.07
N ILE A 328 2.12 9.79 -18.17
CA ILE A 328 2.76 11.02 -18.65
C ILE A 328 3.87 11.46 -17.70
N PHE A 329 3.60 11.49 -16.39
CA PHE A 329 4.58 11.91 -15.39
C PHE A 329 5.80 10.97 -15.34
N ALA A 330 5.57 9.67 -15.36
CA ALA A 330 6.64 8.67 -15.37
C ALA A 330 7.50 8.82 -16.64
N TYR A 331 6.87 8.98 -17.81
CA TYR A 331 7.54 9.12 -19.08
C TYR A 331 8.36 10.42 -19.20
N PHE A 332 7.80 11.56 -18.79
CA PHE A 332 8.44 12.87 -19.01
C PHE A 332 9.23 13.39 -17.81
N VAL A 333 8.80 13.12 -16.59
CA VAL A 333 9.41 13.68 -15.37
C VAL A 333 10.29 12.64 -14.70
N THR A 334 9.74 11.48 -14.34
CA THR A 334 10.50 10.44 -13.61
C THR A 334 11.72 9.99 -14.39
N PHE A 335 11.55 9.62 -15.66
CA PHE A 335 12.66 9.21 -16.52
C PHE A 335 13.76 10.27 -16.64
N ARG A 336 13.38 11.55 -16.80
CA ARG A 336 14.35 12.64 -16.99
C ARG A 336 15.11 12.96 -15.71
N LEU A 337 14.41 13.08 -14.59
CA LEU A 337 15.01 13.38 -13.29
C LEU A 337 15.88 12.23 -12.79
N MET A 338 15.51 10.98 -13.11
CA MET A 338 16.32 9.80 -12.82
C MET A 338 17.51 9.62 -13.78
N GLY A 339 17.80 10.58 -14.65
CA GLY A 339 19.04 10.64 -15.42
C GLY A 339 19.00 9.99 -16.80
N LYS A 340 17.82 9.69 -17.34
CA LYS A 340 17.60 9.17 -18.71
C LYS A 340 18.39 7.90 -19.07
N SER A 341 18.79 7.11 -18.09
CA SER A 341 19.49 5.83 -18.28
C SER A 341 18.52 4.65 -18.40
N TYR A 342 19.05 3.46 -18.68
CA TYR A 342 18.29 2.21 -18.61
C TYR A 342 17.64 2.03 -17.24
N ASP A 343 18.39 2.24 -16.15
CA ASP A 343 17.83 2.19 -14.79
C ASP A 343 16.73 3.22 -14.59
N ALA A 344 16.85 4.42 -15.15
CA ALA A 344 15.79 5.43 -15.10
C ALA A 344 14.50 4.96 -15.78
N ALA A 345 14.61 4.21 -16.89
CA ALA A 345 13.46 3.63 -17.58
C ALA A 345 12.82 2.50 -16.75
N VAL A 346 13.62 1.63 -16.15
CA VAL A 346 13.12 0.57 -15.24
C VAL A 346 12.47 1.19 -14.00
N ILE A 347 13.08 2.21 -13.39
CA ILE A 347 12.52 2.98 -12.27
C ILE A 347 11.21 3.65 -12.68
N SER A 348 11.09 4.16 -13.91
CA SER A 348 9.82 4.73 -14.40
C SER A 348 8.72 3.68 -14.53
N GLY A 349 9.05 2.46 -14.99
CA GLY A 349 8.13 1.32 -14.99
C GLY A 349 7.74 0.87 -13.59
N GLY A 350 8.68 0.92 -12.64
CA GLY A 350 8.43 0.70 -11.22
C GLY A 350 7.53 1.77 -10.60
N HIS A 351 7.77 3.05 -10.91
CA HIS A 351 6.94 4.17 -10.46
C HIS A 351 5.50 4.05 -10.95
N CYS A 352 5.31 3.67 -12.22
CA CYS A 352 3.99 3.31 -12.73
C CYS A 352 3.30 2.20 -11.93
N GLY A 353 4.08 1.24 -11.41
CA GLY A 353 3.56 0.11 -10.65
C GLY A 353 3.05 0.51 -9.26
N PHE A 354 3.88 1.17 -8.44
CA PHE A 354 3.44 1.56 -7.09
C PHE A 354 2.68 2.88 -7.03
N GLY A 355 2.94 3.84 -7.93
CA GLY A 355 2.22 5.12 -7.98
C GLY A 355 0.79 5.03 -8.53
N MET A 356 0.42 3.85 -9.03
CA MET A 356 -0.97 3.45 -9.28
C MET A 356 -1.35 2.21 -8.45
N GLY A 357 -0.58 1.74 -7.49
CA GLY A 357 -0.96 0.53 -6.76
C GLY A 357 -0.15 0.33 -5.49
N ALA A 358 0.75 -0.65 -5.53
CA ALA A 358 1.59 -0.99 -4.41
C ALA A 358 2.99 -1.44 -4.89
N THR A 359 3.93 -1.49 -3.96
CA THR A 359 5.32 -1.92 -4.21
C THR A 359 5.45 -3.27 -4.92
N PRO A 360 4.63 -4.31 -4.62
CA PRO A 360 4.68 -5.58 -5.33
C PRO A 360 4.42 -5.45 -6.85
N THR A 361 3.52 -4.55 -7.25
CA THR A 361 3.25 -4.26 -8.67
C THR A 361 4.45 -3.60 -9.34
N ALA A 362 5.15 -2.71 -8.63
CA ALA A 362 6.39 -2.13 -9.12
C ALA A 362 7.46 -3.20 -9.36
N VAL A 363 7.66 -4.10 -8.40
CA VAL A 363 8.64 -5.20 -8.51
C VAL A 363 8.30 -6.14 -9.67
N MET A 364 7.02 -6.48 -9.86
CA MET A 364 6.56 -7.27 -11.00
C MET A 364 6.86 -6.58 -12.34
N ASN A 365 6.53 -5.29 -12.46
CA ASN A 365 6.81 -4.51 -13.68
C ASN A 365 8.30 -4.49 -13.99
N MET A 366 9.13 -4.14 -13.00
CA MET A 366 10.58 -4.13 -13.15
C MET A 366 11.12 -5.52 -13.50
N GLY A 367 10.62 -6.59 -12.86
CA GLY A 367 10.98 -7.98 -13.14
C GLY A 367 10.72 -8.37 -14.59
N SER A 368 9.57 -7.98 -15.14
CA SER A 368 9.23 -8.24 -16.54
C SER A 368 10.10 -7.46 -17.53
N LEU A 369 10.58 -6.27 -17.13
CA LEU A 369 11.46 -5.44 -17.96
C LEU A 369 12.89 -5.97 -17.96
N VAL A 370 13.42 -6.32 -16.80
CA VAL A 370 14.81 -6.78 -16.67
C VAL A 370 15.01 -8.19 -17.23
N SER A 371 13.98 -9.05 -17.18
CA SER A 371 14.06 -10.37 -17.82
C SER A 371 14.22 -10.28 -19.33
N ARG A 372 13.71 -9.21 -19.96
CA ARG A 372 13.78 -8.99 -21.41
C ARG A 372 14.97 -8.14 -21.83
N ASN A 373 15.31 -7.12 -21.03
CA ASN A 373 16.24 -6.07 -21.44
C ASN A 373 17.56 -6.06 -20.64
N GLY A 374 17.73 -7.00 -19.70
CA GLY A 374 18.92 -7.14 -18.84
C GLY A 374 18.73 -6.57 -17.42
N PRO A 375 19.57 -6.95 -16.45
CA PRO A 375 19.39 -6.58 -15.04
C PRO A 375 19.53 -5.08 -14.78
N SER A 376 18.87 -4.60 -13.72
CA SER A 376 18.95 -3.22 -13.21
C SER A 376 18.97 -3.23 -11.67
N PRO A 377 20.14 -3.52 -11.06
CA PRO A 377 20.25 -3.61 -9.59
C PRO A 377 19.89 -2.29 -8.89
N GLN A 378 20.20 -1.17 -9.53
CA GLN A 378 19.87 0.15 -9.00
C GLN A 378 18.36 0.35 -8.86
N ALA A 379 17.56 -0.04 -9.87
CA ALA A 379 16.10 0.12 -9.80
C ALA A 379 15.49 -0.75 -8.69
N PHE A 380 15.98 -1.99 -8.55
CA PHE A 380 15.55 -2.92 -7.50
C PHE A 380 16.00 -2.53 -6.09
N MET A 381 17.01 -1.67 -5.96
CA MET A 381 17.34 -1.03 -4.68
C MET A 381 16.45 0.19 -4.44
N VAL A 382 16.29 1.06 -5.43
CA VAL A 382 15.67 2.38 -5.25
C VAL A 382 14.16 2.30 -5.03
N VAL A 383 13.45 1.60 -5.91
CA VAL A 383 11.98 1.62 -5.94
C VAL A 383 11.38 0.92 -4.73
N PRO A 384 11.81 -0.29 -4.32
CA PRO A 384 11.23 -0.95 -3.15
C PRO A 384 11.47 -0.21 -1.84
N ILE A 385 12.67 0.36 -1.63
CA ILE A 385 12.96 1.12 -0.40
C ILE A 385 12.01 2.33 -0.29
N VAL A 386 11.86 3.09 -1.38
CA VAL A 386 10.96 4.27 -1.38
C VAL A 386 9.51 3.82 -1.25
N GLY A 387 9.08 2.89 -2.10
CA GLY A 387 7.68 2.50 -2.22
C GLY A 387 7.13 1.65 -1.07
N ALA A 388 7.96 0.94 -0.30
CA ALA A 388 7.48 0.07 0.78
C ALA A 388 7.30 0.81 2.12
N PHE A 389 8.08 1.87 2.37
CA PHE A 389 8.14 2.47 3.71
C PHE A 389 8.06 4.00 3.68
N PHE A 390 8.95 4.64 2.91
CA PHE A 390 9.10 6.11 2.98
C PHE A 390 7.97 6.86 2.27
N ILE A 391 7.37 6.24 1.26
CA ILE A 391 6.29 6.87 0.52
C ILE A 391 5.05 7.10 1.39
N ASP A 392 4.72 6.19 2.31
CA ASP A 392 3.57 6.35 3.20
C ASP A 392 3.75 7.56 4.14
N ILE A 393 4.97 7.77 4.64
CA ILE A 393 5.31 8.95 5.47
C ILE A 393 5.21 10.23 4.64
N ALA A 394 5.77 10.25 3.43
CA ALA A 394 5.67 11.41 2.54
C ALA A 394 4.22 11.71 2.15
N ASN A 395 3.45 10.66 1.84
CA ASN A 395 2.05 10.75 1.47
C ASN A 395 1.21 11.32 2.60
N LEU A 396 1.41 10.86 3.84
CA LEU A 396 0.77 11.41 5.02
C LEU A 396 0.96 12.93 5.14
N VAL A 397 2.19 13.43 4.98
CA VAL A 397 2.49 14.86 5.09
C VAL A 397 1.75 15.65 4.01
N VAL A 398 1.74 15.14 2.77
CA VAL A 398 1.00 15.77 1.67
C VAL A 398 -0.50 15.74 1.93
N LEU A 399 -1.05 14.62 2.39
CA LEU A 399 -2.48 14.46 2.69
C LEU A 399 -2.95 15.42 3.79
N GLN A 400 -2.20 15.54 4.89
CA GLN A 400 -2.49 16.50 5.95
C GLN A 400 -2.52 17.93 5.44
N THR A 401 -1.58 18.27 4.54
CA THR A 401 -1.55 19.58 3.89
C THR A 401 -2.81 19.81 3.04
N TYR A 402 -3.22 18.83 2.22
CA TYR A 402 -4.44 18.93 1.42
C TYR A 402 -5.71 19.04 2.27
N ILE A 403 -5.86 18.20 3.30
CA ILE A 403 -7.02 18.23 4.20
C ILE A 403 -7.11 19.61 4.86
N SER A 404 -6.00 20.16 5.36
CA SER A 404 -5.95 21.49 5.95
C SER A 404 -6.23 22.64 4.97
N PHE A 405 -6.11 22.43 3.66
CA PHE A 405 -6.46 23.43 2.64
C PHE A 405 -7.90 23.31 2.16
N ILE A 406 -8.50 22.11 2.25
CA ILE A 406 -9.88 21.84 1.83
C ILE A 406 -10.86 22.24 2.93
N GLN A 407 -10.47 22.07 4.19
CA GLN A 407 -11.21 22.51 5.38
C GLN A 407 -10.83 23.92 5.79
#